data_AF-A0ABD2J3H0-F1
#
_entry.id   AF-A0ABD2J3H0-F1
#
_cell.length_a   1.000
_cell.length_b   1.000
_cell.length_c   1.000
_cell.angle_alpha   90.00
_cell.angle_beta   90.00
_cell.angle_gamma   90.00
#
_symmetry.space_group_name_H-M   'P 1'
#
loop_
_entity.id
_entity.type
_entity.pdbx_description
1 polymer ?
#
loop_
_entity_poly.entity_id
_entity_poly.type
_entity_poly.pdbx_seq_one_letter_code
_entity_poly.pdbx_strand_id
1 'polypeptide(L)'
;MAKRKLISKLIGRESVKKRWDRREERRGQTAKARQAYLAKKTVQQQQIDQEEGEAETEQQEIGQAEQVEETYDHAMDFDYHLENDVQMSPNLGIDNQLPPDWGAVADLLSADQIADFRATADQFRVHMLEHFRRHCSTSKFHHLVHHAPEFAENHGFWGLLNEQPVEKFHALFNDDLARKANTKDLHDILMFCARESAIRNAIFDSNEL
;
A
#
# COMPACT_ATOMS: atom_id res chain seq x y z
N MET A 1 -36.49 -4.18 36.28
CA MET A 1 -35.45 -5.08 35.70
C MET A 1 -35.97 -6.30 34.94
N ALA A 2 -37.24 -6.71 35.05
CA ALA A 2 -37.78 -7.91 34.37
C ALA A 2 -37.85 -7.82 32.83
N LYS A 3 -38.05 -6.61 32.26
CA LYS A 3 -38.21 -6.43 30.80
C LYS A 3 -36.94 -6.71 29.97
N ARG A 4 -35.74 -6.50 30.53
CA ARG A 4 -34.47 -6.79 29.83
C ARG A 4 -34.22 -8.29 29.62
N LYS A 5 -34.66 -9.14 30.55
CA LYS A 5 -34.50 -10.60 30.46
C LYS A 5 -35.42 -11.24 29.40
N LEU A 6 -36.55 -10.62 29.08
CA LEU A 6 -37.48 -11.08 28.04
C LEU A 6 -36.93 -10.85 26.63
N ILE A 7 -36.26 -9.71 26.39
CA ILE A 7 -35.66 -9.38 25.09
C ILE A 7 -34.49 -10.33 24.78
N SER A 8 -33.65 -10.65 25.77
CA SER A 8 -32.54 -11.61 25.61
C SER A 8 -33.01 -13.02 25.22
N LYS A 9 -34.15 -13.50 25.74
CA LYS A 9 -34.73 -14.81 25.37
C LYS A 9 -35.37 -14.82 23.98
N LEU A 10 -35.83 -13.68 23.47
CA LEU A 10 -36.34 -13.55 22.10
C LEU A 10 -35.22 -13.56 21.06
N ILE A 11 -34.07 -12.95 21.35
CA ILE A 11 -32.90 -12.93 20.46
C ILE A 11 -32.30 -14.34 20.28
N GLY A 12 -32.40 -15.21 21.29
CA GLY A 12 -31.95 -16.61 21.20
C GLY A 12 -32.82 -17.54 20.34
N ARG A 13 -33.98 -17.07 19.83
CA ARG A 13 -34.90 -17.86 18.99
C ARG A 13 -34.85 -17.55 17.50
N GLU A 14 -34.03 -16.59 17.07
CA GLU A 14 -33.83 -16.37 15.64
C GLU A 14 -32.99 -17.50 15.03
N SER A 15 -33.60 -18.20 14.05
CA SER A 15 -32.90 -19.21 13.27
C SER A 15 -31.63 -18.62 12.68
N VAL A 16 -30.58 -19.45 12.58
CA VAL A 16 -29.28 -19.06 12.00
C VAL A 16 -29.47 -18.40 10.63
N LYS A 17 -30.43 -18.89 9.84
CA LYS A 17 -30.84 -18.32 8.54
C LYS A 17 -31.32 -16.87 8.64
N LYS A 18 -32.24 -16.53 9.55
CA LYS A 18 -32.71 -15.14 9.74
C LYS A 18 -31.60 -14.19 10.18
N ARG A 19 -30.65 -14.68 11.00
CA ARG A 19 -29.47 -13.89 11.40
C ARG A 19 -28.52 -13.64 10.23
N TRP A 20 -28.39 -14.63 9.35
CA TRP A 20 -27.61 -14.51 8.12
C TRP A 20 -28.25 -13.53 7.13
N ASP A 21 -29.55 -13.67 6.87
CA ASP A 21 -30.30 -12.80 5.94
C ASP A 21 -30.24 -11.32 6.39
N ARG A 22 -30.41 -11.05 7.70
CA ARG A 22 -30.27 -9.70 8.26
C ARG A 22 -28.85 -9.14 8.14
N ARG A 23 -27.83 -10.01 8.17
CA ARG A 23 -26.43 -9.62 8.00
C ARG A 23 -26.16 -9.26 6.53
N GLU A 24 -26.67 -10.04 5.58
CA GLU A 24 -26.57 -9.74 4.15
C GLU A 24 -27.31 -8.45 3.76
N GLU A 25 -28.51 -8.23 4.32
CA GLU A 25 -29.26 -6.99 4.12
C GLU A 25 -28.47 -5.75 4.60
N ARG A 26 -27.83 -5.85 5.78
CA ARG A 26 -26.96 -4.79 6.29
C ARG A 26 -25.74 -4.58 5.40
N ARG A 27 -25.10 -5.63 4.90
CA ARG A 27 -23.98 -5.52 3.95
C ARG A 27 -24.40 -4.81 2.66
N GLY A 28 -25.56 -5.14 2.11
CA GLY A 28 -26.13 -4.48 0.94
C GLY A 28 -26.37 -2.98 1.18
N GLN A 29 -26.87 -2.60 2.36
CA GLN A 29 -27.06 -1.20 2.73
C GLN A 29 -25.73 -0.46 2.91
N THR A 30 -24.73 -1.08 3.56
CA THR A 30 -23.39 -0.49 3.72
C THR A 30 -22.67 -0.33 2.39
N ALA A 31 -22.80 -1.29 1.46
CA ALA A 31 -22.23 -1.20 0.13
C ALA A 31 -22.84 -0.04 -0.68
N LYS A 32 -24.18 0.13 -0.62
CA LYS A 32 -24.87 1.27 -1.24
C LYS A 32 -24.43 2.61 -0.65
N ALA A 33 -24.27 2.69 0.67
CA ALA A 33 -23.78 3.90 1.34
C ALA A 33 -22.33 4.24 0.94
N ARG A 34 -21.46 3.22 0.81
CA ARG A 34 -20.08 3.40 0.35
C ARG A 34 -20.01 3.87 -1.10
N GLN A 35 -20.83 3.30 -2.00
CA GLN A 35 -20.92 3.75 -3.39
C GLN A 35 -21.40 5.21 -3.49
N ALA A 36 -22.43 5.59 -2.71
CA ALA A 36 -22.92 6.97 -2.67
C ALA A 36 -21.87 7.94 -2.13
N TYR A 37 -21.07 7.54 -1.13
CA TYR A 37 -19.97 8.35 -0.61
C TYR A 37 -18.86 8.55 -1.65
N LEU A 38 -18.44 7.48 -2.33
CA LEU A 38 -17.42 7.56 -3.38
C LEU A 38 -17.86 8.45 -4.54
N ALA A 39 -19.11 8.33 -4.98
CA ALA A 39 -19.67 9.19 -6.02
C ALA A 39 -19.71 10.68 -5.63
N LYS A 40 -19.99 11.00 -4.36
CA LYS A 40 -19.91 12.39 -3.86
C LYS A 40 -18.47 12.90 -3.84
N LYS A 41 -17.52 12.05 -3.42
CA LYS A 41 -16.11 12.41 -3.38
C LYS A 41 -15.53 12.67 -4.78
N THR A 42 -15.93 11.89 -5.78
CA THR A 42 -15.49 12.13 -7.17
C THR A 42 -16.04 13.43 -7.75
N VAL A 43 -17.29 13.78 -7.45
CA VAL A 43 -17.87 15.08 -7.88
C VAL A 43 -17.16 16.24 -7.19
N GLN A 44 -16.85 16.11 -5.90
CA GLN A 44 -16.11 17.14 -5.16
C GLN A 44 -14.68 17.31 -5.70
N GLN A 45 -14.00 16.22 -6.06
CA GLN A 45 -12.67 16.29 -6.67
C GLN A 45 -12.73 16.99 -8.04
N GLN A 46 -13.71 16.68 -8.88
CA GLN A 46 -13.89 17.34 -10.18
C GLN A 46 -14.17 18.85 -10.04
N GLN A 47 -14.83 19.28 -8.97
CA GLN A 47 -15.04 20.70 -8.68
C GLN A 47 -13.74 21.39 -8.25
N ILE A 48 -12.93 20.73 -7.40
CA ILE A 48 -11.62 21.24 -7.00
C ILE A 48 -10.69 21.36 -8.22
N ASP A 49 -10.64 20.34 -9.07
CA ASP A 49 -9.79 20.34 -10.26
C ASP A 49 -10.23 21.43 -11.27
N GLN A 50 -11.52 21.78 -11.31
CA GLN A 50 -12.04 22.90 -12.13
C GLN A 50 -11.67 24.27 -11.54
N GLU A 51 -11.79 24.44 -10.22
CA GLU A 51 -11.41 25.68 -9.54
C GLU A 51 -9.89 25.92 -9.61
N GLU A 52 -9.07 24.86 -9.51
CA GLU A 52 -7.61 24.95 -9.68
C GLU A 52 -7.21 25.29 -11.12
N GLY A 53 -7.89 24.73 -12.13
CA GLY A 53 -7.64 25.07 -13.53
C GLY A 53 -8.01 26.52 -13.89
N GLU A 54 -9.08 27.07 -13.29
CA GLU A 54 -9.46 28.48 -13.46
C GLU A 54 -8.46 29.42 -12.78
N ALA A 55 -7.95 29.05 -11.59
CA ALA A 55 -6.94 29.82 -10.86
C ALA A 55 -5.56 29.83 -11.55
N GLU A 56 -5.14 28.72 -12.17
CA GLU A 56 -3.88 28.67 -12.96
C GLU A 56 -3.96 29.53 -14.23
N THR A 57 -5.14 29.66 -14.83
CA THR A 57 -5.35 30.51 -16.01
C THR A 57 -5.25 32.00 -15.65
N GLU A 58 -5.76 32.38 -14.47
CA GLU A 58 -5.67 33.76 -13.95
C GLU A 58 -4.23 34.14 -13.54
N GLN A 59 -3.44 33.21 -13.01
CA GLN A 59 -2.03 33.45 -12.67
C GLN A 59 -1.10 33.53 -13.90
N GLN A 60 -1.42 32.83 -15.00
CA GLN A 60 -0.66 32.96 -16.26
C GLN A 60 -0.86 34.33 -16.93
N GLU A 61 -2.02 34.97 -16.78
CA GLU A 61 -2.24 36.33 -17.30
C GLU A 61 -1.50 37.40 -16.47
N ILE A 62 -1.27 37.16 -15.18
CA ILE A 62 -0.50 38.08 -14.31
C ILE A 62 1.01 37.87 -14.49
N GLY A 63 1.48 36.63 -14.65
CA GLY A 63 2.91 36.30 -14.81
C GLY A 63 3.54 36.74 -16.14
N GLN A 64 2.76 37.00 -17.19
CA GLN A 64 3.28 37.57 -18.45
C GLN A 64 3.60 39.07 -18.35
N ALA A 65 3.18 39.76 -17.28
CA ALA A 65 3.51 41.17 -17.06
C ALA A 65 4.82 41.36 -16.25
N GLU A 66 5.23 40.37 -15.44
CA GLU A 66 6.40 40.47 -14.55
C GLU A 66 7.66 39.73 -15.07
N GLN A 67 7.55 38.89 -16.11
CA GLN A 67 8.67 38.13 -16.68
C GLN A 67 9.71 38.94 -17.48
N VAL A 68 9.67 40.28 -17.44
CA VAL A 68 10.70 41.12 -18.08
C VAL A 68 11.83 41.51 -17.11
N GLU A 69 11.70 41.33 -15.78
CA GLU A 69 12.70 41.90 -14.84
C GLU A 69 13.47 40.96 -13.89
N GLU A 70 13.04 39.71 -13.62
CA GLU A 70 13.65 38.91 -12.52
C GLU A 70 14.24 37.53 -12.89
N THR A 71 14.77 37.35 -14.10
CA THR A 71 15.37 36.06 -14.52
C THR A 71 16.79 35.75 -13.99
N TYR A 72 17.29 36.36 -12.90
CA TYR A 72 18.68 36.10 -12.47
C TYR A 72 18.99 35.80 -10.99
N ASP A 73 18.08 35.97 -10.01
CA ASP A 73 18.49 35.89 -8.59
C ASP A 73 17.74 34.93 -7.66
N HIS A 74 16.86 34.03 -8.13
CA HIS A 74 16.05 33.16 -7.23
C HIS A 74 16.14 31.64 -7.42
N ALA A 75 17.17 31.12 -8.09
CA ALA A 75 17.38 29.67 -8.22
C ALA A 75 18.06 28.98 -7.02
N MET A 76 18.22 29.67 -5.87
CA MET A 76 19.04 29.19 -4.73
C MET A 76 18.26 28.88 -3.44
N ASP A 77 16.94 29.01 -3.40
CA ASP A 77 16.12 28.84 -2.17
C ASP A 77 15.07 27.69 -2.24
N PHE A 78 15.29 26.65 -3.05
CA PHE A 78 14.45 25.44 -3.00
C PHE A 78 14.94 24.46 -1.91
N ASP A 79 14.79 24.90 -0.65
CA ASP A 79 15.11 24.13 0.54
C ASP A 79 13.88 23.35 1.05
N TYR A 80 14.08 22.05 1.27
CA TYR A 80 13.54 21.31 2.43
C TYR A 80 12.01 21.10 2.60
N HIS A 81 11.32 20.42 1.67
CA HIS A 81 10.06 19.70 2.02
C HIS A 81 9.73 18.44 1.19
N LEU A 82 10.73 17.74 0.64
CA LEU A 82 10.50 16.48 -0.09
C LEU A 82 10.50 15.22 0.80
N GLU A 83 9.89 15.32 1.99
CA GLU A 83 9.53 14.16 2.82
C GLU A 83 8.05 14.29 3.16
N ASN A 84 7.17 13.82 2.26
CA ASN A 84 5.91 13.10 2.56
C ASN A 84 4.89 13.01 1.41
N ASP A 85 5.15 13.55 0.22
CA ASP A 85 4.23 13.36 -0.92
C ASP A 85 4.76 12.33 -1.93
N VAL A 86 4.76 11.05 -1.51
CA VAL A 86 4.49 10.00 -2.49
C VAL A 86 3.01 10.12 -2.81
N GLN A 87 2.69 10.89 -3.86
CA GLN A 87 1.40 10.79 -4.53
C GLN A 87 1.20 9.31 -4.85
N MET A 88 0.32 8.67 -4.08
CA MET A 88 -0.24 7.38 -4.39
C MET A 88 -0.75 7.47 -5.83
N SER A 89 -0.01 6.84 -6.74
CA SER A 89 -0.40 6.70 -8.14
C SER A 89 -1.87 6.28 -8.18
N PRO A 90 -2.71 6.96 -8.96
CA PRO A 90 -4.14 6.70 -8.96
C PRO A 90 -4.34 5.27 -9.44
N ASN A 91 -4.90 4.43 -8.55
CA ASN A 91 -5.53 3.14 -8.81
C ASN A 91 -5.51 2.75 -10.30
N LEU A 92 -4.36 2.25 -10.77
CA LEU A 92 -4.37 1.34 -11.90
C LEU A 92 -5.26 0.21 -11.42
N GLY A 93 -6.36 -0.05 -12.12
CA GLY A 93 -7.31 -1.11 -11.82
C GLY A 93 -6.65 -2.47 -11.95
N ILE A 94 -5.70 -2.76 -11.07
CA ILE A 94 -5.15 -4.06 -10.83
C ILE A 94 -6.28 -4.77 -10.12
N ASP A 95 -7.08 -5.48 -10.92
CA ASP A 95 -7.94 -6.53 -10.43
C ASP A 95 -7.19 -7.26 -9.31
N ASN A 96 -7.84 -7.45 -8.15
CA ASN A 96 -7.34 -8.27 -7.05
C ASN A 96 -7.20 -9.76 -7.43
N GLN A 97 -7.05 -10.06 -8.73
CA GLN A 97 -6.48 -11.29 -9.20
C GLN A 97 -4.97 -11.19 -8.97
N LEU A 98 -4.52 -11.83 -7.90
CA LEU A 98 -3.13 -12.22 -7.77
C LEU A 98 -2.71 -12.87 -9.10
N PRO A 99 -1.54 -12.53 -9.67
CA PRO A 99 -1.02 -13.22 -10.83
C PRO A 99 -1.16 -14.74 -10.62
N PRO A 100 -1.61 -15.52 -11.61
CA PRO A 100 -1.87 -16.96 -11.46
C PRO A 100 -0.61 -17.81 -11.16
N ASP A 101 0.53 -17.17 -10.90
CA ASP A 101 1.86 -17.74 -10.91
C ASP A 101 2.65 -17.50 -9.61
N TRP A 102 1.98 -17.54 -8.45
CA TRP A 102 2.72 -17.64 -7.17
C TRP A 102 3.28 -19.06 -6.95
N GLY A 103 2.96 -19.98 -7.87
CA GLY A 103 3.52 -21.33 -7.97
C GLY A 103 4.77 -21.42 -8.83
N ALA A 104 5.20 -20.37 -9.55
CA ALA A 104 6.57 -20.30 -10.05
C ALA A 104 7.48 -20.27 -8.84
N VAL A 105 8.08 -21.44 -8.56
CA VAL A 105 9.33 -21.56 -7.84
C VAL A 105 10.20 -20.42 -8.36
N ALA A 106 10.51 -19.41 -7.54
CA ALA A 106 11.32 -18.32 -8.06
C ALA A 106 12.64 -18.94 -8.47
N ASP A 107 12.87 -18.98 -9.78
CA ASP A 107 13.97 -19.74 -10.33
C ASP A 107 15.27 -19.17 -9.79
N LEU A 108 16.17 -20.07 -9.42
CA LEU A 108 17.53 -19.67 -9.07
C LEU A 108 18.14 -18.94 -10.26
N LEU A 109 18.84 -17.85 -9.97
CA LEU A 109 19.55 -17.07 -10.96
C LEU A 109 20.61 -17.94 -11.63
N SER A 110 20.71 -17.84 -12.96
CA SER A 110 21.80 -18.45 -13.71
C SER A 110 23.12 -17.77 -13.39
N ALA A 111 24.24 -18.45 -13.66
CA ALA A 111 25.57 -17.87 -13.49
C ALA A 111 25.75 -16.57 -14.29
N ASP A 112 25.20 -16.51 -15.52
CA ASP A 112 25.25 -15.32 -16.36
C ASP A 112 24.45 -14.17 -15.75
N GLN A 113 23.26 -14.44 -15.22
CA GLN A 113 22.45 -13.43 -14.53
C GLN A 113 23.14 -12.87 -13.28
N ILE A 114 23.85 -13.72 -12.54
CA ILE A 114 24.62 -13.31 -11.37
C ILE A 114 25.81 -12.44 -11.79
N ALA A 115 26.54 -12.83 -12.84
CA ALA A 115 27.64 -12.05 -13.37
C ALA A 115 27.18 -10.67 -13.89
N ASP A 116 26.07 -10.64 -14.62
CA ASP A 116 25.44 -9.41 -15.11
C ASP A 116 24.99 -8.53 -13.94
N PHE A 117 24.44 -9.13 -12.88
CA PHE A 117 24.04 -8.38 -11.69
C PHE A 117 25.24 -7.71 -11.01
N ARG A 118 26.36 -8.43 -10.83
CA ARG A 118 27.59 -7.85 -10.26
C ARG A 118 28.11 -6.70 -11.12
N ALA A 119 28.24 -6.92 -12.44
CA ALA A 119 28.70 -5.89 -13.35
C ALA A 119 27.80 -4.64 -13.31
N THR A 120 26.48 -4.84 -13.29
CA THR A 120 25.50 -3.76 -13.20
C THR A 120 25.59 -3.00 -11.88
N ALA A 121 25.73 -3.70 -10.75
CA ALA A 121 25.86 -3.09 -9.44
C ALA A 121 27.12 -2.22 -9.33
N ASP A 122 28.24 -2.68 -9.90
CA ASP A 122 29.49 -1.92 -9.97
C ASP A 122 29.37 -0.67 -10.87
N GLN A 123 28.76 -0.79 -12.04
CA GLN A 123 28.50 0.34 -12.93
C GLN A 123 27.61 1.38 -12.26
N PHE A 124 26.51 0.94 -11.63
CA PHE A 124 25.61 1.80 -10.87
C PHE A 124 26.34 2.53 -9.74
N ARG A 125 27.21 1.83 -9.01
CA ARG A 125 28.03 2.43 -7.94
C ARG A 125 28.92 3.55 -8.47
N VAL A 126 29.63 3.31 -9.58
CA VAL A 126 30.50 4.32 -10.21
C VAL A 126 29.69 5.54 -10.62
N HIS A 127 28.57 5.33 -11.32
CA HIS A 127 27.72 6.41 -11.80
C HIS A 127 27.14 7.25 -10.65
N MET A 128 26.68 6.60 -9.57
CA MET A 128 26.17 7.28 -8.40
C MET A 128 27.24 8.10 -7.67
N LEU A 129 28.46 7.57 -7.56
CA LEU A 129 29.57 8.30 -6.93
C LEU A 129 30.05 9.50 -7.75
N GLU A 130 29.94 9.44 -9.08
CA GLU A 130 30.31 10.52 -9.99
C GLU A 130 29.32 11.70 -9.91
N HIS A 131 28.01 11.41 -9.96
CA HIS A 131 26.99 12.46 -10.06
C HIS A 131 26.30 12.80 -8.73
N PHE A 132 26.24 11.85 -7.79
CA PHE A 132 25.43 11.95 -6.56
C PHE A 132 26.21 11.57 -5.32
N ARG A 133 27.50 11.96 -5.25
CA ARG A 133 28.43 11.56 -4.18
C ARG A 133 27.88 11.78 -2.76
N ARG A 134 27.12 12.85 -2.54
CA ARG A 134 26.53 13.19 -1.23
C ARG A 134 25.41 12.22 -0.80
N HIS A 135 24.78 11.51 -1.74
CA HIS A 135 23.67 10.59 -1.49
C HIS A 135 24.11 9.12 -1.40
N CYS A 136 25.38 8.82 -1.69
CA CYS A 136 25.95 7.46 -1.71
C CYS A 136 26.30 6.90 -0.32
N SER A 137 25.91 7.56 0.77
CA SER A 137 26.24 7.16 2.15
C SER A 137 25.14 6.34 2.83
N THR A 138 24.04 6.03 2.14
CA THR A 138 22.94 5.28 2.75
C THR A 138 23.31 3.80 2.93
N SER A 139 22.79 3.20 4.00
CA SER A 139 22.97 1.77 4.26
C SER A 139 22.42 0.93 3.11
N LYS A 140 21.25 1.27 2.56
CA LYS A 140 20.64 0.54 1.43
C LYS A 140 21.52 0.53 0.19
N PHE A 141 22.12 1.67 -0.15
CA PHE A 141 23.06 1.75 -1.27
C PHE A 141 24.28 0.85 -1.03
N HIS A 142 24.89 0.90 0.16
CA HIS A 142 26.02 0.04 0.52
C HIS A 142 25.67 -1.46 0.40
N HIS A 143 24.49 -1.88 0.88
CA HIS A 143 24.05 -3.27 0.75
C HIS A 143 23.83 -3.67 -0.71
N LEU A 144 23.18 -2.82 -1.51
CA LEU A 144 22.89 -3.11 -2.91
C LEU A 144 24.17 -3.30 -3.74
N VAL A 145 25.19 -2.47 -3.54
CA VAL A 145 26.37 -2.48 -4.42
C VAL A 145 27.50 -3.39 -3.92
N HIS A 146 27.52 -3.75 -2.64
CA HIS A 146 28.59 -4.59 -2.08
C HIS A 146 28.11 -5.98 -1.66
N HIS A 147 27.00 -6.06 -0.93
CA HIS A 147 26.56 -7.31 -0.29
C HIS A 147 25.60 -8.09 -1.17
N ALA A 148 24.80 -7.41 -1.97
CA ALA A 148 23.80 -8.05 -2.81
C ALA A 148 24.38 -8.99 -3.88
N PRO A 149 25.40 -8.58 -4.65
CA PRO A 149 25.97 -9.46 -5.67
C PRO A 149 26.65 -10.67 -5.04
N GLU A 150 27.39 -10.48 -3.94
CA GLU A 150 28.03 -11.58 -3.19
C GLU A 150 26.99 -12.56 -2.64
N PHE A 151 25.88 -12.05 -2.11
CA PHE A 151 24.78 -12.89 -1.65
C PHE A 151 24.19 -13.72 -2.80
N ALA A 152 23.93 -13.09 -3.95
CA ALA A 152 23.40 -13.77 -5.13
C ALA A 152 24.36 -14.86 -5.65
N GLU A 153 25.68 -14.64 -5.60
CA GLU A 153 26.69 -15.64 -5.96
C GLU A 153 26.67 -16.86 -5.03
N ASN A 154 26.56 -16.62 -3.72
CA ASN A 154 26.61 -17.69 -2.73
C ASN A 154 25.30 -18.48 -2.64
N HIS A 155 24.17 -17.87 -2.97
CA HIS A 155 22.85 -18.43 -2.72
C HIS A 155 22.02 -18.68 -3.99
N GLY A 156 22.41 -18.11 -5.13
CA GLY A 156 21.68 -18.23 -6.39
C GLY A 156 20.38 -17.42 -6.44
N PHE A 157 20.13 -16.50 -5.52
CA PHE A 157 18.94 -15.65 -5.52
C PHE A 157 19.18 -14.32 -4.78
N TRP A 158 18.33 -13.32 -5.04
CA TRP A 158 18.39 -12.00 -4.37
C TRP A 158 17.02 -11.47 -3.89
N GLY A 159 15.91 -12.11 -4.27
CA GLY A 159 14.56 -11.60 -3.97
C GLY A 159 13.61 -12.59 -3.29
N LEU A 160 14.02 -13.85 -3.10
CA LEU A 160 13.14 -14.90 -2.57
C LEU A 160 12.70 -14.66 -1.13
N LEU A 161 13.54 -14.03 -0.32
CA LEU A 161 13.29 -13.75 1.10
C LEU A 161 12.79 -12.32 1.33
N ASN A 162 12.18 -11.69 0.32
CA ASN A 162 11.70 -10.33 0.47
C ASN A 162 10.49 -10.26 1.43
N GLU A 163 10.33 -9.11 2.08
CA GLU A 163 9.26 -8.87 3.08
C GLU A 163 7.92 -8.48 2.43
N GLN A 164 7.83 -8.41 1.09
CA GLN A 164 6.62 -7.94 0.40
C GLN A 164 5.38 -8.79 0.69
N PRO A 165 5.45 -10.13 0.80
CA PRO A 165 4.32 -10.93 1.25
C PRO A 165 3.84 -10.51 2.64
N VAL A 166 4.75 -10.24 3.57
CA VAL A 166 4.42 -9.82 4.95
C VAL A 166 3.76 -8.44 4.95
N GLU A 167 4.26 -7.50 4.14
CA GLU A 167 3.67 -6.16 4.01
C GLU A 167 2.21 -6.22 3.49
N LYS A 168 1.90 -7.15 2.58
CA LYS A 168 0.50 -7.36 2.14
C LYS A 168 -0.40 -7.84 3.28
N PHE A 169 0.13 -8.58 4.26
CA PHE A 169 -0.63 -8.97 5.45
C PHE A 169 -0.89 -7.79 6.40
N HIS A 170 -0.06 -6.75 6.41
CA HIS A 170 -0.29 -5.58 7.29
C HIS A 170 -1.62 -4.89 7.00
N ALA A 171 -1.98 -4.70 5.73
CA ALA A 171 -3.27 -4.10 5.36
C ALA A 171 -4.45 -4.94 5.88
N LEU A 172 -4.37 -6.27 5.72
CA LEU A 172 -5.41 -7.20 6.19
C LEU A 172 -5.50 -7.23 7.71
N PHE A 173 -4.36 -7.16 8.41
CA PHE A 173 -4.32 -7.07 9.86
C PHE A 173 -4.95 -5.77 10.38
N ASN A 174 -4.68 -4.64 9.73
CA ASN A 174 -5.27 -3.34 10.08
C ASN A 174 -6.80 -3.33 9.87
N ASP A 175 -7.28 -3.98 8.82
CA ASP A 175 -8.72 -4.18 8.62
C ASP A 175 -9.33 -5.01 9.76
N ASP A 176 -8.63 -6.02 10.26
CA ASP A 176 -9.09 -6.87 11.37
C ASP A 176 -9.16 -6.11 12.69
N LEU A 177 -8.13 -5.28 12.95
CA LEU A 177 -8.14 -4.34 14.07
C LEU A 177 -9.33 -3.39 13.97
N ALA A 178 -9.58 -2.80 12.80
CA ALA A 178 -10.72 -1.91 12.58
C ALA A 178 -12.06 -2.63 12.79
N ARG A 179 -12.19 -3.88 12.35
CA ARG A 179 -13.37 -4.74 12.60
C ARG A 179 -13.67 -4.94 14.09
N LYS A 180 -12.64 -4.84 14.93
CA LYS A 180 -12.73 -5.02 16.39
C LYS A 180 -12.55 -3.73 17.19
N ALA A 181 -12.53 -2.56 16.56
CA ALA A 181 -12.31 -1.27 17.21
C ALA A 181 -13.26 -0.96 18.39
N ASN A 182 -14.48 -1.52 18.38
CA ASN A 182 -15.47 -1.36 19.46
C ASN A 182 -15.28 -2.32 20.66
N THR A 183 -14.31 -3.22 20.58
CA THR A 183 -13.97 -4.16 21.66
C THR A 183 -13.03 -3.43 22.62
N LYS A 184 -13.31 -3.49 23.93
CA LYS A 184 -12.48 -2.80 24.93
C LYS A 184 -11.31 -3.65 25.44
N ASP A 185 -11.43 -4.98 25.31
CA ASP A 185 -10.39 -5.91 25.74
C ASP A 185 -9.37 -6.10 24.63
N LEU A 186 -8.13 -5.68 24.87
CA LEU A 186 -7.03 -5.83 23.93
C LEU A 186 -6.71 -7.30 23.67
N HIS A 187 -6.84 -8.18 24.67
CA HIS A 187 -6.56 -9.60 24.50
C HIS A 187 -7.50 -10.22 23.47
N ASP A 188 -8.80 -9.94 23.56
CA ASP A 188 -9.81 -10.40 22.61
C ASP A 188 -9.56 -9.87 21.18
N ILE A 189 -9.07 -8.62 21.04
CA ILE A 189 -8.71 -8.04 19.74
C ILE A 189 -7.53 -8.80 19.12
N LEU A 190 -6.47 -9.01 19.90
CA LEU A 190 -5.26 -9.69 19.43
C LEU A 190 -5.53 -11.16 19.09
N MET A 191 -6.30 -11.87 19.91
CA MET A 191 -6.69 -13.26 19.65
C MET A 191 -7.56 -13.39 18.40
N PHE A 192 -8.43 -12.40 18.14
CA PHE A 192 -9.18 -12.33 16.90
C PHE A 192 -8.26 -12.16 15.69
N CYS A 193 -7.37 -11.17 15.71
CA CYS A 193 -6.47 -10.91 14.58
C CYS A 193 -5.52 -12.10 14.33
N ALA A 194 -4.97 -12.70 15.39
CA ALA A 194 -4.12 -13.89 15.29
C ALA A 194 -4.87 -15.07 14.64
N ARG A 195 -6.13 -15.29 15.01
CA ARG A 195 -6.96 -16.34 14.40
C ARG A 195 -7.23 -16.06 12.92
N GLU A 196 -7.58 -14.83 12.55
CA GLU A 196 -7.85 -14.49 11.15
C GLU A 196 -6.57 -14.61 10.30
N SER A 197 -5.41 -14.18 10.81
CA SER A 197 -4.11 -14.38 10.16
C SER A 197 -3.78 -15.86 9.99
N ALA A 198 -4.00 -16.69 11.01
CA ALA A 198 -3.76 -18.13 10.94
C ALA A 198 -4.66 -18.83 9.90
N ILE A 199 -5.93 -18.42 9.79
CA ILE A 199 -6.85 -18.95 8.77
C ILE A 199 -6.36 -18.58 7.37
N ARG A 200 -5.95 -17.33 7.15
CA ARG A 200 -5.42 -16.89 5.86
C ARG A 200 -4.15 -17.65 5.51
N ASN A 201 -3.20 -17.76 6.43
CA ASN A 201 -1.98 -18.54 6.21
C ASN A 201 -2.29 -20.01 5.88
N ALA A 202 -3.20 -20.65 6.60
CA ALA A 202 -3.57 -22.04 6.32
C ALA A 202 -4.19 -22.24 4.92
N ILE A 203 -4.92 -21.24 4.40
CA ILE A 203 -5.43 -21.23 3.01
C ILE A 203 -4.28 -21.09 2.01
N PHE A 204 -3.23 -20.34 2.34
CA PHE A 204 -2.05 -20.17 1.49
C PHE A 204 -1.10 -21.39 1.55
N ASP A 205 -1.06 -22.11 2.67
CA ASP A 205 -0.23 -23.30 2.85
C ASP A 205 -0.88 -24.57 2.26
N SER A 206 -2.20 -24.60 2.13
CA SER A 206 -2.90 -25.67 1.43
C SER A 206 -2.74 -25.48 -0.10
N ASN A 207 -1.67 -26.04 -0.66
CA ASN A 207 -1.42 -26.14 -2.12
C ASN A 207 -2.46 -27.00 -2.89
N GLU A 208 -3.68 -27.15 -2.37
CA GLU A 208 -4.80 -27.85 -3.00
C GLU A 208 -5.87 -26.84 -3.45
N LEU A 209 -5.56 -26.05 -4.48
CA LEU A 209 -6.54 -25.32 -5.31
C LEU A 209 -6.12 -25.32 -6.77
#